data_AF-A0A1G1Y076-F1
#
_entry.id   AF-A0A1G1Y076-F1
#
_cell.length_a   1.000
_cell.length_b   1.000
_cell.length_c   1.000
_cell.angle_alpha   90.00
_cell.angle_beta   90.00
_cell.angle_gamma   90.00
#
_symmetry.space_group_name_H-M   'P 1'
#
loop_
_entity.id
_entity.type
_entity.pdbx_description
1 polymer ?
#
loop_
_entity_poly.entity_id
_entity_poly.type
_entity_poly.pdbx_seq_one_letter_code
_entity_poly.pdbx_strand_id
1 'polypeptide(L)'
;MVESKKPSSEEKVWAAVGYLWILSLVALAARKNNEYVRFHASQGALLFVFSVLFLLTGPFVVFLNFIVGVVAIVGIYKAWMGEKWELPVIGAWAKKLGDWVVKTLKL
;
A
#
# COMPACT_ATOMS: atom_id res chain seq x y z
N MET A 1 -18.46 -4.60 -18.41
CA MET A 1 -17.27 -4.73 -17.52
C MET A 1 -16.12 -4.12 -18.29
N VAL A 2 -15.58 -2.98 -17.86
CA VAL A 2 -14.44 -2.35 -18.54
C VAL A 2 -13.24 -3.26 -18.31
N GLU A 3 -12.70 -3.81 -19.39
CA GLU A 3 -11.51 -4.65 -19.36
C GLU A 3 -10.36 -3.82 -18.76
N SER A 4 -9.89 -4.17 -17.56
CA SER A 4 -8.82 -3.40 -16.93
C SER A 4 -7.56 -3.63 -17.75
N LYS A 5 -7.11 -2.59 -18.45
CA LYS A 5 -5.83 -2.58 -19.16
C LYS A 5 -4.74 -3.12 -18.22
N LYS A 6 -3.97 -4.10 -18.70
CA LYS A 6 -2.83 -4.64 -17.93
C LYS A 6 -1.90 -3.48 -17.52
N PRO A 7 -1.45 -3.41 -16.26
CA PRO A 7 -0.61 -2.32 -15.81
C PRO A 7 0.74 -2.35 -16.54
N SER A 8 1.24 -1.18 -16.92
CA SER A 8 2.56 -1.00 -17.51
C SER A 8 3.67 -1.36 -16.52
N SER A 9 4.90 -1.57 -17.01
CA SER A 9 6.06 -1.81 -16.15
C SER A 9 6.29 -0.66 -15.16
N GLU A 10 6.04 0.58 -15.58
CA GLU A 10 6.17 1.76 -14.73
C GLU A 10 5.11 1.75 -13.60
N GLU A 11 3.85 1.44 -13.93
CA GLU A 11 2.77 1.33 -12.94
C GLU A 11 3.04 0.21 -11.93
N LYS A 12 3.62 -0.91 -12.37
CA LYS A 12 4.07 -2.01 -11.49
C LYS A 12 5.18 -1.56 -10.54
N VAL A 13 6.18 -0.82 -11.03
CA VAL A 13 7.25 -0.26 -10.18
C VAL A 13 6.66 0.68 -9.14
N TRP A 14 5.80 1.63 -9.55
CA TRP A 14 5.17 2.56 -8.62
C TRP A 14 4.29 1.86 -7.58
N ALA A 15 3.54 0.83 -8.00
CA ALA A 15 2.74 0.02 -7.08
C ALA A 15 3.60 -0.74 -6.06
N ALA A 16 4.74 -1.29 -6.49
CA ALA A 16 5.71 -1.96 -5.61
C ALA A 16 6.36 -0.97 -4.62
N VAL A 17 6.79 0.20 -5.10
CA VAL A 17 7.27 1.31 -4.24
C VAL A 17 6.19 1.72 -3.22
N GLY A 18 4.92 1.59 -3.61
CA GLY A 18 3.75 1.77 -2.76
C GLY A 18 3.76 0.95 -1.45
N TYR A 19 4.58 -0.09 -1.32
CA TYR A 19 4.75 -0.89 -0.09
C TYR A 19 6.03 -0.59 0.69
N LEU A 20 6.90 0.29 0.20
CA LEU A 20 8.17 0.63 0.84
C LEU A 20 7.98 1.67 1.94
N TRP A 21 7.42 1.25 3.07
CA TRP A 21 7.32 2.04 4.30
C TRP A 21 6.79 3.47 4.03
N ILE A 22 7.53 4.53 4.41
CA ILE A 22 7.10 5.92 4.17
C ILE A 22 6.93 6.29 2.68
N LEU A 23 7.62 5.61 1.75
CA LEU A 23 7.48 5.86 0.32
C LEU A 23 6.10 5.46 -0.21
N SER A 24 5.34 4.68 0.54
CA SER A 24 3.92 4.43 0.24
C SER A 24 3.11 5.71 0.09
N LEU A 25 3.36 6.71 0.95
CA LEU A 25 2.71 8.01 0.89
C LEU A 25 3.17 8.82 -0.33
N VAL A 26 4.46 8.71 -0.68
CA VAL A 26 5.02 9.35 -1.87
C VAL A 26 4.41 8.76 -3.14
N ALA A 27 4.33 7.44 -3.26
CA ALA A 27 3.70 6.76 -4.38
C ALA A 27 2.20 7.12 -4.49
N LEU A 28 1.50 7.16 -3.35
CA LEU A 28 0.09 7.56 -3.31
C LEU A 28 -0.11 9.00 -3.77
N ALA A 29 0.72 9.93 -3.31
CA ALA A 29 0.70 11.34 -3.71
C ALA A 29 1.02 11.53 -5.20
N ALA A 30 2.09 10.88 -5.68
CA ALA A 30 2.58 11.04 -7.05
C ALA A 30 1.64 10.41 -8.09
N ARG A 31 0.93 9.33 -7.73
CA ARG A 31 0.16 8.50 -8.67
C ARG A 31 -1.30 8.26 -8.27
N LYS A 32 -1.87 9.14 -7.46
CA LYS A 32 -3.28 9.15 -7.00
C LYS A 32 -4.37 8.94 -8.07
N ASN A 33 -4.12 9.38 -9.31
CA ASN A 33 -5.08 9.28 -10.41
C ASN A 33 -4.96 7.95 -11.15
N ASN A 34 -3.93 7.16 -10.85
CA ASN A 34 -3.77 5.82 -11.36
C ASN A 34 -4.40 4.82 -10.39
N GLU A 35 -5.47 4.16 -10.81
CA GLU A 35 -6.23 3.27 -9.94
C GLU A 35 -5.40 2.08 -9.43
N TYR A 36 -4.52 1.52 -10.28
CA TYR A 36 -3.66 0.39 -9.91
C TYR A 36 -2.60 0.79 -8.87
N VAL A 37 -1.89 1.88 -9.11
CA VAL A 37 -0.88 2.37 -8.15
C VAL A 37 -1.55 2.83 -6.86
N ARG A 38 -2.66 3.58 -6.94
CA ARG A 38 -3.40 4.04 -5.77
C ARG A 38 -3.86 2.87 -4.90
N PHE A 39 -4.34 1.79 -5.51
CA PHE A 39 -4.74 0.58 -4.79
C PHE A 39 -3.60 0.01 -3.94
N HIS A 40 -2.43 -0.22 -4.53
CA HIS A 40 -1.27 -0.77 -3.80
C HIS A 40 -0.66 0.22 -2.80
N ALA A 41 -0.50 1.49 -3.19
CA ALA A 41 0.07 2.52 -2.34
C ALA A 41 -0.81 2.82 -1.11
N SER A 42 -2.13 2.72 -1.23
CA SER A 42 -3.04 2.86 -0.07
C SER A 42 -2.87 1.72 0.93
N GLN A 43 -2.62 0.50 0.46
CA GLN A 43 -2.35 -0.66 1.32
C GLN A 43 -1.00 -0.53 2.02
N GLY A 44 0.05 -0.12 1.30
CA GLY A 44 1.34 0.14 1.94
C GLY A 44 1.30 1.34 2.89
N ALA A 45 0.47 2.36 2.63
CA ALA A 45 0.27 3.47 3.56
C ALA A 45 -0.38 2.99 4.87
N LEU A 46 -1.34 2.06 4.79
CA LEU A 46 -1.93 1.45 5.98
C LEU A 46 -0.90 0.62 6.75
N LEU A 47 -0.10 -0.19 6.05
CA LEU A 47 0.98 -0.97 6.66
C LEU A 47 2.04 -0.08 7.30
N PHE A 48 2.37 1.06 6.68
CA PHE A 48 3.24 2.08 7.26
C PHE A 48 2.65 2.62 8.58
N VAL A 49 1.37 3.02 8.58
CA VAL A 49 0.70 3.50 9.80
C VAL A 49 0.75 2.42 10.90
N PHE A 50 0.43 1.16 10.60
CA PHE A 50 0.54 0.08 11.58
C PHE A 50 1.97 -0.13 12.07
N SER A 51 2.97 -0.11 11.19
CA SER A 51 4.37 -0.26 11.58
C SER A 51 4.80 0.79 12.62
N VAL A 52 4.37 2.04 12.43
CA VAL A 52 4.67 3.16 13.34
C VAL A 52 3.91 3.01 14.66
N LEU A 53 2.61 2.67 14.62
CA LEU A 53 1.83 2.43 15.83
C LEU A 53 2.38 1.27 16.66
N PHE A 54 2.87 0.22 15.99
CA PHE A 54 3.45 -0.94 16.67
C PHE A 54 4.76 -0.62 17.39
N LEU A 55 5.47 0.47 17.06
CA LEU A 55 6.64 0.93 17.82
C LEU A 55 6.32 1.17 19.30
N LEU A 56 5.06 1.44 19.63
CA LEU A 56 4.59 1.72 20.99
C LEU A 56 4.23 0.46 21.79
N THR A 57 4.37 -0.74 21.21
CA THR A 57 3.92 -2.00 21.82
C THR A 57 4.96 -2.69 22.72
N GLY A 58 6.12 -2.07 22.93
CA GLY A 58 7.19 -2.60 23.78
C GLY A 58 7.76 -3.93 23.25
N PRO A 59 7.69 -5.04 24.01
CA PRO A 59 8.33 -6.30 23.60
C PRO A 59 7.75 -6.92 22.32
N PHE A 60 6.52 -6.55 21.92
CA PHE A 60 5.87 -7.09 20.71
C PHE A 60 6.30 -6.39 19.41
N VAL A 61 7.12 -5.32 19.49
CA VAL A 61 7.55 -4.51 18.33
C VAL A 61 8.10 -5.36 17.19
N VAL A 62 8.98 -6.31 17.53
CA VAL A 62 9.70 -7.11 16.54
C VAL A 62 8.75 -8.06 15.84
N PHE A 63 7.92 -8.75 16.61
CA PHE A 63 6.95 -9.72 16.09
C PHE A 63 5.92 -9.05 15.17
N LEU A 64 5.33 -7.93 15.60
CA LEU A 64 4.31 -7.24 14.82
C LEU A 64 4.89 -6.61 13.55
N ASN A 65 6.06 -5.98 13.62
CA ASN A 65 6.72 -5.43 12.43
C ASN A 65 7.25 -6.50 11.48
N PHE A 66 7.60 -7.68 11.99
CA PHE A 66 7.93 -8.83 11.13
C PHE A 66 6.72 -9.24 10.27
N ILE A 67 5.52 -9.32 10.86
CA ILE A 67 4.29 -9.60 10.11
C ILE A 67 4.04 -8.52 9.06
N VAL A 68 4.16 -7.23 9.42
CA VAL A 68 4.03 -6.12 8.47
C VAL A 68 5.02 -6.26 7.31
N GLY A 69 6.29 -6.58 7.60
CA GLY A 69 7.32 -6.78 6.58
C GLY A 69 6.99 -7.93 5.62
N VAL A 70 6.54 -9.08 6.14
CA VAL A 70 6.10 -10.21 5.30
C VAL A 70 4.95 -9.81 4.39
N VAL A 71 3.93 -9.15 4.94
CA VAL A 71 2.76 -8.70 4.17
C VAL A 71 3.15 -7.66 3.10
N ALA A 72 4.07 -6.74 3.42
CA ALA A 72 4.60 -5.79 2.45
C ALA A 72 5.36 -6.47 1.30
N ILE A 73 6.18 -7.50 1.59
CA ILE A 73 6.89 -8.28 0.56
C ILE A 73 5.90 -9.00 -0.36
N VAL A 74 4.84 -9.61 0.19
CA VAL A 74 3.78 -10.24 -0.62
C VAL A 74 3.09 -9.19 -1.49
N GLY A 75 2.80 -8.01 -0.94
CA GLY A 75 2.25 -6.87 -1.67
C GLY A 75 3.14 -6.43 -2.84
N ILE A 76 4.46 -6.31 -2.61
CA ILE A 76 5.45 -5.99 -3.64
C ILE A 76 5.43 -7.03 -4.76
N TYR A 77 5.47 -8.32 -4.40
CA TYR A 77 5.45 -9.40 -5.37
C TYR A 77 4.17 -9.38 -6.23
N LYS A 78 3.01 -9.21 -5.61
CA LYS A 78 1.72 -9.10 -6.31
C LYS A 78 1.65 -7.86 -7.20
N ALA A 79 2.14 -6.72 -6.73
CA ALA A 79 2.25 -5.49 -7.51
C ALA A 79 3.18 -5.65 -8.73
N TRP A 80 4.26 -6.41 -8.60
CA TRP A 80 5.16 -6.72 -9.72
C TRP A 80 4.51 -7.64 -10.75
N MET A 81 3.73 -8.62 -10.29
CA MET A 81 2.98 -9.54 -11.16
C MET A 81 1.85 -8.83 -11.93
N GLY A 82 1.40 -7.67 -11.48
CA GLY A 82 0.27 -6.96 -12.10
C GLY A 82 -1.07 -7.29 -11.45
N GLU A 83 -1.06 -7.88 -10.25
CA GLU A 83 -2.25 -8.37 -9.56
C GLU A 83 -2.72 -7.38 -8.49
N LYS A 84 -3.99 -6.96 -8.56
CA LYS A 84 -4.65 -6.24 -7.46
C LYS A 84 -4.96 -7.21 -6.31
N TRP A 85 -3.96 -7.49 -5.48
CA TRP A 85 -4.13 -8.27 -4.27
C TRP A 85 -4.58 -7.40 -3.11
N GLU A 86 -5.76 -7.68 -2.57
CA GLU A 86 -6.31 -6.98 -1.41
C GLU A 86 -5.83 -7.66 -0.11
N LEU A 87 -5.38 -6.85 0.84
CA LEU A 87 -4.95 -7.31 2.15
C LEU A 87 -6.13 -8.02 2.85
N PRO A 88 -5.93 -9.28 3.30
CA PRO A 88 -6.97 -9.98 4.03
C PRO A 88 -7.34 -9.20 5.29
N VAL A 89 -8.63 -9.18 5.64
CA VAL A 89 -9.21 -8.51 6.82
C VAL A 89 -9.20 -6.97 6.77
N ILE A 90 -8.15 -6.34 6.26
CA ILE A 90 -7.93 -4.88 6.38
C ILE A 90 -7.96 -4.10 5.06
N GLY A 91 -8.26 -4.74 3.93
CA GLY A 91 -8.33 -4.09 2.61
C GLY A 91 -9.29 -2.90 2.53
N ALA A 92 -10.47 -3.02 3.14
CA ALA A 92 -11.44 -1.91 3.22
C ALA A 92 -10.86 -0.68 3.96
N TRP A 93 -10.05 -0.90 5.00
CA TRP A 93 -9.41 0.17 5.75
C TRP A 93 -8.30 0.84 4.94
N ALA A 94 -7.56 0.05 4.15
CA ALA A 94 -6.53 0.58 3.27
C ALA A 94 -7.15 1.52 2.23
N LYS A 95 -8.23 1.08 1.57
CA LYS A 95 -8.95 1.94 0.62
C LYS A 95 -9.45 3.22 1.28
N LYS A 96 -10.09 3.12 2.45
CA LYS A 96 -10.61 4.28 3.19
C LYS A 96 -9.48 5.25 3.59
N LEU A 97 -8.35 4.73 4.06
CA LEU A 97 -7.18 5.53 4.40
C LEU A 97 -6.65 6.27 3.17
N GLY A 98 -6.45 5.57 2.06
CA GLY A 98 -5.97 6.19 0.82
C GLY A 98 -6.89 7.30 0.30
N ASP A 99 -8.21 7.04 0.29
CA ASP A 99 -9.22 8.02 -0.08
C ASP A 99 -9.18 9.26 0.84
N TRP A 100 -8.99 9.05 2.15
CA TRP A 100 -8.86 10.12 3.13
C TRP A 100 -7.57 10.93 2.95
N VAL A 101 -6.41 10.29 2.72
CA VAL A 101 -5.12 10.96 2.52
C VAL A 101 -5.18 11.86 1.29
N VAL A 102 -5.65 11.33 0.16
CA VAL A 102 -5.82 12.07 -1.11
C VAL A 102 -6.74 13.28 -0.91
N LYS A 103 -7.90 13.09 -0.26
CA LYS A 103 -8.85 14.18 -0.02
C LYS A 103 -8.29 15.26 0.92
N THR A 104 -7.66 14.86 2.01
CA THR A 104 -7.26 15.76 3.10
C THR A 104 -6.06 16.61 2.70
N LEU A 105 -5.08 16.01 2.02
CA LEU A 105 -3.85 16.68 1.63
C LEU A 105 -3.95 17.43 0.29
N LYS A 106 -5.07 17.31 -0.43
CA LYS A 106 -5.33 17.98 -1.73
C LYS A 106 -4.16 17.87 -2.75
N LEU A 107 -3.30 16.87 -2.78
CA LEU A 107 -3.61 15.44 -2.71
C LEU A 107 -4.57 15.06 -3.83
#